data_AF-A3XAH4-F1
#
_entry.id   AF-A3XAH4-F1
#
_cell.length_a   1.000
_cell.length_b   1.000
_cell.length_c   1.000
_cell.angle_alpha   90.00
_cell.angle_beta   90.00
_cell.angle_gamma   90.00
#
_symmetry.space_group_name_H-M   'P 1'
#
loop_
_entity.id
_entity.type
_entity.pdbx_description
1 polymer ?
#
loop_
_entity_poly.entity_id
_entity_poly.type
_entity_poly.pdbx_seq_one_letter_code
_entity_poly.pdbx_strand_id
1 'polypeptide(L)'
;MGLFSKLGQSTDLVEGMADRLGVELADSMAKDPEAEGRKFRRAVLNCSHCGNQAGCADLQAANRHLEEAPSYCRNRDMLAHMTKS
;
A
#
# COMPACT_ATOMS: atom_id res chain seq x y z
N MET A 1 -20.32 -2.56 -3.57
CA MET A 1 -19.32 -3.53 -4.05
C MET A 1 -19.25 -4.70 -3.09
N GLY A 2 -18.96 -5.91 -3.58
CA GLY A 2 -18.77 -7.08 -2.73
C GLY A 2 -17.43 -7.04 -1.98
N LEU A 3 -17.29 -7.90 -0.96
CA LEU A 3 -16.08 -8.00 -0.12
C LEU A 3 -14.81 -8.25 -0.95
N PHE A 4 -14.87 -9.21 -1.88
CA PHE A 4 -13.72 -9.57 -2.72
C PHE A 4 -13.26 -8.41 -3.61
N SER A 5 -14.21 -7.66 -4.21
CA SER A 5 -13.88 -6.48 -5.02
C SER A 5 -13.21 -5.39 -4.19
N LYS A 6 -13.66 -5.20 -2.93
CA LYS A 6 -13.05 -4.23 -2.02
C LYS A 6 -11.62 -4.62 -1.64
N LEU A 7 -11.38 -5.89 -1.37
CA LEU A 7 -10.04 -6.39 -1.08
C LEU A 7 -9.12 -6.26 -2.30
N GLY A 8 -9.58 -6.61 -3.50
CA GLY A 8 -8.82 -6.41 -4.75
C GLY A 8 -8.40 -4.96 -4.96
N GLN A 9 -9.35 -4.01 -4.87
CA GLN A 9 -9.04 -2.58 -4.94
C GLN A 9 -8.01 -2.15 -3.87
N SER A 10 -8.10 -2.73 -2.67
CA SER A 10 -7.21 -2.40 -1.57
C SER A 10 -5.79 -2.93 -1.82
N THR A 11 -5.66 -4.09 -2.44
CA THR A 11 -4.39 -4.65 -2.92
C THR A 11 -3.76 -3.72 -3.94
N ASP A 12 -4.48 -3.37 -5.02
CA ASP A 12 -3.98 -2.50 -6.08
C ASP A 12 -3.50 -1.14 -5.54
N LEU A 13 -4.26 -0.56 -4.60
CA LEU A 13 -3.89 0.72 -3.98
C LEU A 13 -2.64 0.62 -3.09
N VAL A 14 -2.46 -0.49 -2.36
CA VAL A 14 -1.27 -0.66 -1.52
C VAL A 14 -0.03 -0.86 -2.38
N GLU A 15 -0.12 -1.72 -3.41
CA GLU A 15 0.98 -1.95 -4.36
C GLU A 15 1.34 -0.66 -5.12
N GLY A 16 0.35 0.04 -5.66
CA GLY A 16 0.58 1.29 -6.38
C GLY A 16 1.15 2.41 -5.50
N MET A 17 0.82 2.44 -4.21
CA MET A 17 1.42 3.39 -3.27
C MET A 17 2.88 3.01 -2.97
N ALA A 18 3.16 1.73 -2.75
CA ALA A 18 4.50 1.22 -2.50
C ALA A 18 5.45 1.50 -3.68
N ASP A 19 5.00 1.22 -4.91
CA ASP A 19 5.73 1.49 -6.14
C ASP A 19 6.13 2.97 -6.27
N ARG A 20 5.18 3.88 -6.05
CA ARG A 20 5.44 5.34 -6.10
C ARG A 20 6.36 5.84 -5.00
N LEU A 21 6.48 5.10 -3.90
CA LEU A 21 7.40 5.43 -2.81
C LEU A 21 8.78 4.78 -3.00
N GLY A 22 8.98 4.00 -4.07
CA GLY A 22 10.21 3.24 -4.29
C GLY A 22 10.38 2.06 -3.32
N VAL A 23 9.29 1.50 -2.80
CA VAL A 23 9.35 0.30 -1.95
C VAL A 23 9.42 -0.93 -2.85
N GLU A 24 10.56 -1.63 -2.80
CA GLU A 24 10.81 -2.88 -3.54
C GLU A 24 10.09 -4.08 -2.90
N LEU A 25 8.76 -4.14 -3.03
CA LEU A 25 7.92 -5.19 -2.44
C LEU A 25 8.25 -6.60 -2.98
N ALA A 26 8.64 -6.70 -4.24
CA ALA A 26 8.99 -7.98 -4.86
C ALA A 26 10.28 -8.55 -4.27
N ASP A 27 11.30 -7.71 -4.09
CA ASP A 27 12.56 -8.11 -3.49
C ASP A 27 12.42 -8.45 -2.01
N SER A 28 11.59 -7.71 -1.27
CA SER A 28 11.31 -8.03 0.13
C SER A 28 10.54 -9.35 0.26
N MET A 29 9.55 -9.58 -0.60
CA MET A 29 8.84 -10.86 -0.73
C MET A 29 9.79 -12.03 -1.01
N ALA A 30 10.77 -11.86 -1.91
CA ALA A 30 11.70 -12.92 -2.25
C ALA A 30 12.62 -13.31 -1.08
N LYS A 31 12.97 -12.34 -0.22
CA LYS A 31 13.87 -12.55 0.94
C LYS A 31 13.17 -13.23 2.11
N ASP A 32 11.96 -12.80 2.46
CA ASP A 32 11.17 -13.39 3.55
C ASP A 32 9.67 -13.38 3.21
N PRO A 33 9.20 -14.35 2.40
CA PRO A 33 7.82 -14.39 1.92
C PRO A 33 6.80 -14.44 3.05
N GLU A 34 7.12 -15.13 4.15
CA GLU A 34 6.19 -15.36 5.24
C GLU A 34 6.01 -14.10 6.10
N ALA A 35 7.10 -13.44 6.49
CA ALA A 35 7.02 -12.24 7.30
C ALA A 35 6.46 -11.06 6.49
N GLU A 36 6.98 -10.83 5.29
CA GLU A 36 6.56 -9.73 4.45
C GLU A 36 5.11 -9.96 3.95
N GLY A 37 4.70 -11.22 3.70
CA GLY A 37 3.35 -11.55 3.26
C GLY A 37 2.31 -11.26 4.33
N ARG A 38 2.64 -11.48 5.61
CA ARG A 38 1.80 -11.06 6.74
C ARG A 38 1.67 -9.54 6.82
N LYS A 39 2.76 -8.79 6.59
CA LYS A 39 2.73 -7.31 6.60
C LYS A 39 1.86 -6.80 5.47
N PHE A 40 2.02 -7.33 4.26
CA PHE A 40 1.22 -6.95 3.10
C PHE A 40 -0.27 -7.26 3.32
N ARG A 41 -0.62 -8.46 3.79
CA ARG A 41 -2.01 -8.80 4.13
C ARG A 41 -2.62 -7.81 5.13
N ARG A 42 -1.86 -7.44 6.17
CA ARG A 42 -2.29 -6.43 7.15
C ARG A 42 -2.50 -5.06 6.50
N ALA A 43 -1.62 -4.66 5.57
CA ALA A 43 -1.74 -3.42 4.82
C ALA A 43 -3.03 -3.36 4.00
N VAL A 44 -3.34 -4.44 3.28
CA VAL A 44 -4.56 -4.57 2.47
C VAL A 44 -5.80 -4.47 3.36
N LEU A 45 -5.83 -5.20 4.49
CA LEU A 45 -6.93 -5.10 5.44
C LEU A 45 -7.08 -3.69 6.03
N ASN A 46 -5.99 -3.02 6.41
CA ASN A 46 -6.07 -1.63 6.88
C ASN A 46 -6.61 -0.69 5.80
N CYS A 47 -6.16 -0.87 4.55
CA CYS A 47 -6.61 -0.10 3.41
C CYS A 47 -8.11 -0.31 3.13
N SER A 48 -8.61 -1.55 3.24
CA SER A 48 -10.02 -1.87 2.98
C SER A 48 -10.99 -1.21 3.96
N HIS A 49 -10.53 -0.86 5.16
CA HIS A 49 -11.31 -0.13 6.16
C HIS A 49 -11.10 1.41 6.08
N CYS A 50 -10.28 1.89 5.14
CA CYS A 50 -10.05 3.32 4.97
C CYS A 50 -11.28 4.02 4.38
N GLY A 51 -11.69 5.12 5.00
CA GLY A 51 -12.80 5.97 4.52
C GLY A 51 -12.47 6.82 3.29
N ASN A 52 -11.19 6.91 2.90
CA ASN A 52 -10.74 7.74 1.77
C ASN A 52 -9.80 6.98 0.82
N GLN A 53 -10.23 5.82 0.32
CA GLN A 53 -9.47 5.11 -0.72
C GLN A 53 -9.46 5.85 -2.06
N ALA A 54 -10.53 6.58 -2.38
CA ALA A 54 -10.62 7.40 -3.59
C ALA A 54 -9.50 8.45 -3.63
N GLY A 55 -9.23 9.13 -2.51
CA GLY A 55 -8.12 10.08 -2.43
C GLY A 55 -6.75 9.44 -2.68
N CYS A 56 -6.51 8.19 -2.26
CA CYS A 56 -5.29 7.47 -2.64
C CYS A 56 -5.26 7.18 -4.14
N ALA A 57 -6.38 6.76 -4.74
CA ALA A 57 -6.46 6.49 -6.18
C ALA A 57 -6.17 7.75 -7.01
N ASP A 58 -6.78 8.88 -6.66
CA ASP A 58 -6.59 10.16 -7.35
C ASP A 58 -5.15 10.66 -7.22
N LEU A 59 -4.58 10.57 -6.01
CA LEU A 59 -3.18 10.92 -5.76
C LEU A 59 -2.24 10.06 -6.63
N GLN A 60 -2.48 8.75 -6.67
CA GLN A 60 -1.67 7.83 -7.46
C GLN A 60 -1.83 8.06 -8.97
N ALA A 61 -3.02 8.43 -9.44
CA ALA A 61 -3.24 8.76 -10.85
C ALA A 61 -2.49 10.03 -11.27
N ALA A 62 -2.39 11.02 -10.37
CA ALA A 62 -1.74 12.29 -10.64
C ALA A 62 -0.20 12.25 -10.47
N ASN A 63 0.34 11.28 -9.74
CA ASN A 63 1.77 11.26 -9.37
C ASN A 63 2.41 9.93 -9.73
N ARG A 64 3.55 9.99 -10.44
CA ARG A 64 4.38 8.81 -10.73
C ARG A 64 5.36 8.47 -9.61
N HIS A 65 5.67 9.44 -8.75
CA HIS A 65 6.58 9.31 -7.62
C HIS A 65 6.05 10.11 -6.44
N LEU A 66 6.29 9.63 -5.23
CA LEU A 66 5.93 10.25 -3.97
C LEU A 66 7.13 10.15 -3.02
N GLU A 67 7.42 11.24 -2.32
CA GLU A 67 8.45 11.24 -1.26
C GLU A 67 7.91 10.62 0.04
N GLU A 68 6.61 10.79 0.32
CA GLU A 68 5.94 10.20 1.46
C GLU A 68 4.50 9.79 1.15
N ALA A 69 4.00 8.79 1.87
CA ALA A 69 2.58 8.46 1.84
C ALA A 69 1.77 9.62 2.42
N PRO A 70 0.58 9.92 1.86
CA PRO A 70 -0.21 11.05 2.32
C PRO A 70 -0.62 10.86 3.79
N SER A 71 -0.79 11.96 4.52
CA SER A 71 -1.10 11.95 5.96
C SER A 71 -2.37 11.18 6.34
N TYR A 72 -3.33 11.06 5.42
CA TYR A 72 -4.56 10.29 5.60
C TYR A 72 -4.42 8.78 5.29
N CYS A 73 -3.28 8.33 4.76
CA CYS A 73 -3.05 6.92 4.45
C CYS A 73 -2.96 6.11 5.75
N ARG A 74 -3.87 5.14 5.92
CA ARG A 74 -3.85 4.20 7.06
C ARG A 74 -2.58 3.35 7.16
N ASN A 75 -1.81 3.27 6.07
CA ASN A 75 -0.57 2.52 5.96
C ASN A 75 0.68 3.41 5.95
N ARG A 76 0.55 4.72 6.20
CA ARG A 76 1.65 5.69 6.10
C ARG A 76 2.89 5.26 6.88
N ASP A 77 2.74 4.97 8.16
CA ASP A 77 3.88 4.64 9.02
C ASP A 77 4.56 3.35 8.59
N MET A 78 3.77 2.34 8.23
CA MET A 78 4.28 1.06 7.76
C MET A 78 5.08 1.24 6.47
N LEU A 79 4.56 1.98 5.48
CA LEU A 79 5.26 2.27 4.23
C LEU A 79 6.52 3.09 4.46
N ALA A 80 6.50 4.07 5.38
CA ALA A 80 7.67 4.87 5.74
C ALA A 80 8.79 4.07 6.42
N HIS A 81 8.46 2.94 7.05
CA HIS A 81 9.47 2.00 7.55
C HIS A 81 10.08 1.14 6.44
N MET A 82 9.31 0.84 5.39
CA MET A 82 9.78 0.04 4.26
C MET A 82 10.68 0.83 3.30
N THR A 83 10.50 2.15 3.19
CA THR A 83 11.36 3.01 2.35
C THR A 83 12.74 3.28 2.92
N LYS A 84 12.98 2.98 4.20
CA LYS A 84 14.23 3.30 4.92
C LYS A 84 15.16 2.10 5.15
N SER A 85 14.84 0.94 4.56
CA SER A 85 15.63 -0.29 4.67
C SER A 85 16.43 -0.56 3.41
#